data_AF-A0A6A6MBQ5-F1
#
_entry.id   AF-A0A6A6MBQ5-F1
#
_cell.length_a   1.000
_cell.length_b   1.000
_cell.length_c   1.000
_cell.angle_alpha   90.00
_cell.angle_beta   90.00
_cell.angle_gamma   90.00
#
_symmetry.space_group_name_H-M   'P 1'
#
loop_
_entity.id
_entity.type
_entity.pdbx_description
1 polymer ?
#
loop_
_entity_poly.entity_id
_entity_poly.type
_entity_poly.pdbx_seq_one_letter_code
_entity_poly.pdbx_strand_id
1 'polypeptide(L)'
;MLGRGSGEEIGTYVEKLMTSELFGNVIDLCPVGALIPKPFAFNARNWELKGTRALMLLMQLDPTFGLIVKIGLFLDINEEWISHKTRFFYDGLKRQRPNDPMIHGAYGLFKAVSWCDALAVIPEVMHQMKPEEIVRVAGKLFDAKSMMALKPRVESTMVNARIRKTIHATNAKVGYIGPPTDFNYNCEHLGTGRQTLVEIVLGHHFFFSTILNAKNPIIGGGILERLDKDAIFTTVDTFVEKGNIVRLDWNGFNVLLLNVAQAAAFDLGLVLKSSNSIEFTKFVYLIGADDLSLDKLSNDAFVVY
;
A
#
# COMPACT_ATOMS: atom_id res chain seq x y z
N MET A 1 11.88 26.20 -14.91
CA MET A 1 11.73 27.29 -15.89
C MET A 1 13.02 27.33 -16.69
N LEU A 2 12.89 27.41 -18.00
CA LEU A 2 13.96 27.50 -18.97
C LEU A 2 13.77 28.82 -19.73
N GLY A 3 14.87 29.54 -19.99
CA GLY A 3 14.79 30.83 -20.67
C GLY A 3 14.34 31.98 -19.75
N ARG A 4 13.87 33.08 -20.39
CA ARG A 4 13.42 34.32 -19.74
C ARG A 4 12.50 35.12 -20.66
N GLY A 5 11.65 35.98 -20.09
CA GLY A 5 10.76 36.86 -20.86
C GLY A 5 9.60 36.09 -21.49
N SER A 6 9.15 36.52 -22.67
CA SER A 6 8.03 35.85 -23.37
C SER A 6 8.36 34.44 -23.89
N GLY A 7 9.65 34.11 -24.03
CA GLY A 7 10.14 32.78 -24.42
C GLY A 7 10.44 31.88 -23.23
N GLU A 8 9.83 32.12 -22.08
CA GLU A 8 10.01 31.28 -20.89
C GLU A 8 9.19 29.99 -21.02
N GLU A 9 9.85 28.85 -20.78
CA GLU A 9 9.25 27.54 -20.92
C GLU A 9 9.29 26.75 -19.60
N ILE A 10 8.21 26.03 -19.31
CA ILE A 10 8.11 25.13 -18.17
C ILE A 10 8.22 23.70 -18.70
N GLY A 11 9.35 23.06 -18.43
CA GLY A 11 9.61 21.68 -18.85
C GLY A 11 10.93 21.15 -18.31
N THR A 12 11.28 19.94 -18.71
CA THR A 12 12.62 19.38 -18.51
C THR A 12 13.54 19.85 -19.63
N TYR A 13 14.74 20.34 -19.29
CA TYR A 13 15.70 20.84 -20.29
C TYR A 13 16.09 19.78 -21.32
N VAL A 14 16.23 18.54 -20.85
CA VAL A 14 16.38 17.34 -21.67
C VAL A 14 15.07 16.57 -21.70
N GLU A 15 14.85 15.77 -22.75
CA GLU A 15 13.70 14.88 -22.84
C GLU A 15 13.77 13.83 -21.73
N LYS A 16 13.06 14.09 -20.64
CA LYS A 16 13.08 13.24 -19.44
C LYS A 16 11.67 13.08 -18.88
N LEU A 17 11.27 11.84 -18.72
CA LEU A 17 10.02 11.51 -18.05
C LEU A 17 10.10 11.84 -16.55
N MET A 18 9.01 12.37 -16.01
CA MET A 18 8.84 12.58 -14.57
C MET A 18 8.65 11.22 -13.89
N THR A 19 9.64 10.79 -13.11
CA THR A 19 9.65 9.46 -12.46
C THR A 19 9.13 9.46 -11.01
N SER A 20 8.67 10.61 -10.50
CA SER A 20 8.22 10.74 -9.11
C SER A 20 6.80 10.22 -8.90
N GLU A 21 6.58 9.36 -7.92
CA GLU A 21 5.24 8.82 -7.58
C GLU A 21 4.15 9.87 -7.27
N LEU A 22 4.51 11.14 -7.10
CA LEU A 22 3.57 12.24 -6.85
C LEU A 22 3.37 13.19 -8.05
N PHE A 23 4.01 12.91 -9.19
CA PHE A 23 3.99 13.83 -10.33
C PHE A 23 2.57 14.08 -10.86
N GLY A 24 1.67 13.11 -10.73
CA GLY A 24 0.29 13.23 -11.19
C GLY A 24 -0.50 14.36 -10.54
N ASN A 25 -0.08 14.85 -9.36
CA ASN A 25 -0.76 15.96 -8.69
C ASN A 25 -0.48 17.32 -9.34
N VAL A 26 0.56 17.43 -10.18
CA VAL A 26 0.85 18.67 -10.93
C VAL A 26 -0.31 19.05 -11.85
N ILE A 27 -1.11 18.07 -12.27
CA ILE A 27 -2.34 18.26 -13.03
C ILE A 27 -3.33 19.16 -12.28
N ASP A 28 -3.53 18.90 -10.98
CA ASP A 28 -4.50 19.65 -10.17
C ASP A 28 -3.96 21.03 -9.77
N LEU A 29 -2.63 21.18 -9.72
CA LEU A 29 -1.99 22.47 -9.48
C LEU A 29 -2.04 23.40 -10.70
N CYS A 30 -2.27 22.86 -11.90
CA CYS A 30 -2.20 23.64 -13.14
C CYS A 30 -3.49 24.48 -13.32
N PRO A 31 -3.42 25.81 -13.29
CA PRO A 31 -4.62 26.66 -13.36
C PRO A 31 -5.20 26.80 -14.78
N VAL A 32 -4.41 26.49 -15.80
CA VAL A 32 -4.69 26.83 -17.21
C VAL A 32 -4.97 25.62 -18.12
N GLY A 33 -4.89 24.40 -17.58
CA GLY A 33 -5.08 23.18 -18.38
C GLY A 33 -3.93 22.89 -19.36
N ALA A 34 -2.74 23.46 -19.14
CA ALA A 34 -1.54 23.12 -19.90
C ALA A 34 -1.03 21.71 -19.54
N LEU A 35 -1.27 21.26 -18.30
CA LEU A 35 -0.88 19.96 -17.79
C LEU A 35 -2.14 19.13 -17.53
N ILE A 36 -2.43 18.21 -18.45
CA ILE A 36 -3.62 17.35 -18.42
C ILE A 36 -3.27 15.88 -18.20
N PRO A 37 -4.17 15.10 -17.58
CA PRO A 37 -3.99 13.66 -17.47
C PRO A 37 -4.08 13.01 -18.84
N LYS A 38 -2.95 12.55 -19.40
CA LYS A 38 -2.92 11.83 -20.70
C LYS A 38 -3.90 10.65 -20.77
N PRO A 39 -4.05 9.78 -19.73
CA PRO A 39 -5.00 8.66 -19.77
C PRO A 39 -6.48 9.09 -19.84
N PHE A 40 -6.78 10.33 -19.44
CA PHE A 40 -8.14 10.87 -19.43
C PHE A 40 -8.38 11.95 -20.49
N ALA A 41 -7.37 12.27 -21.30
CA ALA A 41 -7.44 13.36 -22.26
C ALA A 41 -8.65 13.16 -23.21
N PHE A 42 -9.53 14.15 -23.24
CA PHE A 42 -10.72 14.22 -24.10
C PHE A 42 -11.82 13.18 -23.84
N ASN A 43 -11.79 12.46 -22.72
CA ASN A 43 -12.81 11.45 -22.40
C ASN A 43 -14.11 12.01 -21.82
N ALA A 44 -14.07 13.08 -21.02
CA ALA A 44 -15.27 13.78 -20.55
C ALA A 44 -14.97 15.24 -20.15
N ARG A 45 -16.02 16.00 -19.82
CA ARG A 45 -15.94 17.39 -19.35
C ARG A 45 -16.31 17.52 -17.87
N ASN A 46 -15.80 18.55 -17.22
CA ASN A 46 -15.99 18.75 -15.77
C ASN A 46 -17.46 18.78 -15.33
N TRP A 47 -18.38 19.28 -16.16
CA TRP A 47 -19.81 19.37 -15.87
C TRP A 47 -20.58 18.05 -16.09
N GLU A 48 -20.00 17.09 -16.83
CA GLU A 48 -20.61 15.76 -17.07
C GLU A 48 -20.37 14.80 -15.90
N LEU A 49 -19.36 15.10 -15.08
CA LEU A 49 -18.88 14.22 -14.03
C LEU A 49 -19.70 14.33 -12.75
N LYS A 50 -20.18 13.19 -12.23
CA LYS A 50 -20.83 13.12 -10.92
C LYS A 50 -19.80 12.84 -9.85
N GLY A 51 -19.62 13.78 -8.93
CA GLY A 51 -18.74 13.61 -7.77
C GLY A 51 -19.35 12.68 -6.74
N THR A 52 -18.68 11.56 -6.46
CA THR A 52 -18.99 10.67 -5.34
C THR A 52 -17.80 10.66 -4.39
N ARG A 53 -18.04 10.97 -3.12
CA ARG A 53 -17.00 10.89 -2.08
C ARG A 53 -16.95 9.45 -1.57
N ALA A 54 -15.85 8.75 -1.82
CA ALA A 54 -15.61 7.39 -1.36
C ALA A 54 -14.33 7.38 -0.50
N LEU A 55 -14.49 7.26 0.82
CA LEU A 55 -13.38 7.37 1.80
C LEU A 55 -12.43 8.53 1.43
N MET A 56 -11.14 8.24 1.26
CA MET A 56 -10.03 9.16 0.97
C MET A 56 -9.99 9.68 -0.49
N LEU A 57 -10.95 9.30 -1.34
CA LEU A 57 -10.95 9.64 -2.76
C LEU A 57 -12.26 10.33 -3.14
N LEU A 58 -12.15 11.39 -3.94
CA LEU A 58 -13.29 11.93 -4.67
C LEU A 58 -13.33 11.25 -6.03
N MET A 59 -14.11 10.18 -6.14
CA MET A 59 -14.30 9.52 -7.42
C MET A 59 -15.34 10.31 -8.21
N GLN A 60 -14.92 10.90 -9.31
CA GLN A 60 -15.81 11.53 -10.27
C GLN A 60 -16.18 10.49 -11.32
N LEU A 61 -17.42 10.02 -11.21
CA LEU A 61 -18.00 9.01 -12.09
C LEU A 61 -18.66 9.73 -13.26
N ASP A 62 -18.18 9.48 -14.47
CA ASP A 62 -18.97 9.71 -15.68
C ASP A 62 -20.08 8.65 -15.73
N PRO A 63 -21.35 9.03 -15.95
CA PRO A 63 -22.45 8.10 -16.16
C PRO A 63 -22.31 7.21 -17.40
N THR A 64 -21.43 7.56 -18.35
CA THR A 64 -21.28 6.85 -19.62
C THR A 64 -20.24 5.75 -19.52
N PHE A 65 -18.93 6.04 -19.40
CA PHE A 65 -17.91 4.99 -19.23
C PHE A 65 -16.60 5.47 -18.56
N GLY A 66 -16.43 6.73 -18.18
CA GLY A 66 -15.18 7.31 -17.67
C GLY A 66 -15.08 7.47 -16.14
N LEU A 67 -14.34 6.60 -15.46
CA LEU A 67 -13.99 6.86 -14.06
C LEU A 67 -12.80 7.81 -13.99
N ILE A 68 -12.93 8.96 -13.31
CA ILE A 68 -11.80 9.79 -12.91
C ILE A 68 -11.68 9.74 -11.41
N VAL A 69 -10.46 9.57 -10.92
CA VAL A 69 -10.14 9.82 -9.52
C VAL A 69 -9.65 11.26 -9.39
N LYS A 70 -10.45 12.11 -8.77
CA LYS A 70 -10.00 13.41 -8.27
C LYS A 70 -9.61 13.27 -6.79
N ILE A 71 -8.83 14.22 -6.32
CA ILE A 71 -8.39 14.24 -4.93
C ILE A 71 -9.60 14.44 -4.02
N GLY A 72 -9.77 13.51 -3.06
CA GLY A 72 -10.59 13.73 -1.89
C GLY A 72 -9.73 14.39 -0.81
N LEU A 73 -10.23 15.47 -0.20
CA LEU A 73 -9.50 16.21 0.83
C LEU A 73 -9.65 15.54 2.20
N PHE A 74 -8.53 15.05 2.75
CA PHE A 74 -8.41 14.63 4.15
C PHE A 74 -7.16 15.24 4.76
N LEU A 75 -7.36 16.31 5.54
CA LEU A 75 -6.28 17.14 6.06
C LEU A 75 -5.28 16.37 6.92
N ASP A 76 -5.73 15.36 7.64
CA ASP A 76 -4.89 14.56 8.55
C ASP A 76 -4.10 13.47 7.82
N ILE A 77 -4.53 13.07 6.63
CA ILE A 77 -3.89 11.98 5.90
C ILE A 77 -3.11 12.50 4.71
N ASN A 78 -3.81 13.03 3.71
CA ASN A 78 -3.23 13.33 2.41
C ASN A 78 -3.19 14.83 2.08
N GLU A 79 -3.79 15.69 2.91
CA GLU A 79 -4.04 17.11 2.60
C GLU A 79 -4.78 17.23 1.28
N GLU A 80 -4.05 17.53 0.21
CA GLU A 80 -4.53 17.71 -1.15
C GLU A 80 -3.67 16.93 -2.17
N TRP A 81 -3.05 15.84 -1.74
CA TRP A 81 -2.18 15.02 -2.59
C TRP A 81 -2.68 13.57 -2.67
N ILE A 82 -2.42 12.89 -3.78
CA ILE A 82 -2.61 11.42 -3.90
C ILE A 82 -1.44 10.81 -4.67
N SER A 83 -1.19 9.51 -4.50
CA SER A 83 -0.16 8.83 -5.29
C SER A 83 -0.57 8.72 -6.77
N HIS A 84 0.41 8.63 -7.66
CA HIS A 84 0.19 8.36 -9.09
C HIS A 84 -0.54 7.03 -9.29
N LYS A 85 -0.19 5.99 -8.52
CA LYS A 85 -0.90 4.70 -8.49
C LYS A 85 -2.39 4.90 -8.17
N THR A 86 -2.71 5.66 -7.14
CA THR A 86 -4.10 5.96 -6.74
C THR A 86 -4.82 6.87 -7.74
N ARG A 87 -4.10 7.71 -8.47
CA ARG A 87 -4.70 8.60 -9.47
C ARG A 87 -5.14 7.85 -10.73
N PHE A 88 -4.37 6.85 -11.16
CA PHE A 88 -4.55 6.22 -12.47
C PHE A 88 -4.97 4.74 -12.42
N PHE A 89 -5.19 4.14 -11.23
CA PHE A 89 -5.63 2.73 -11.13
C PHE A 89 -7.01 2.47 -11.75
N TYR A 90 -7.83 3.50 -11.95
CA TYR A 90 -9.21 3.36 -12.41
C TYR A 90 -9.35 2.69 -13.79
N ASP A 91 -8.32 2.75 -14.64
CA ASP A 91 -8.32 2.05 -15.93
C ASP A 91 -8.35 0.53 -15.72
N GLY A 92 -7.69 0.03 -14.68
CA GLY A 92 -7.73 -1.37 -14.28
C GLY A 92 -9.12 -1.84 -13.88
N LEU A 93 -9.98 -0.96 -13.34
CA LEU A 93 -11.35 -1.32 -12.95
C LEU A 93 -12.25 -1.66 -14.15
N LYS A 94 -11.84 -1.39 -15.38
CA LYS A 94 -12.61 -1.70 -16.60
C LYS A 94 -12.09 -2.94 -17.32
N ARG A 95 -10.93 -3.45 -16.95
CA ARG A 95 -10.24 -4.52 -17.67
C ARG A 95 -10.25 -5.80 -16.85
N GLN A 96 -10.36 -6.95 -17.52
CA GLN A 96 -10.25 -8.28 -16.91
C GLN A 96 -11.15 -8.48 -15.68
N ARG A 97 -12.37 -7.94 -15.74
CA ARG A 97 -13.35 -8.09 -14.65
C ARG A 97 -13.98 -9.49 -14.69
N PRO A 98 -13.97 -10.24 -13.58
CA PRO A 98 -14.83 -11.41 -13.45
C PRO A 98 -16.28 -10.91 -13.36
N ASN A 99 -17.06 -11.19 -14.42
CA ASN A 99 -18.46 -10.76 -14.52
C ASN A 99 -19.44 -11.86 -14.14
N ASP A 100 -19.11 -13.11 -14.48
CA ASP A 100 -19.95 -14.28 -14.27
C ASP A 100 -19.23 -15.28 -13.36
N PRO A 101 -19.94 -15.97 -12.46
CA PRO A 101 -19.34 -17.04 -11.67
C PRO A 101 -19.01 -18.22 -12.59
N MET A 102 -17.83 -18.79 -12.40
CA MET A 102 -17.28 -19.85 -13.24
C MET A 102 -16.86 -21.03 -12.39
N ILE A 103 -17.12 -22.24 -12.89
CA ILE A 103 -16.66 -23.51 -12.30
C ILE A 103 -15.81 -24.28 -13.31
N HIS A 104 -14.92 -25.15 -12.83
CA HIS A 104 -14.19 -26.05 -13.72
C HIS A 104 -15.15 -27.11 -14.30
N GLY A 105 -15.23 -27.18 -15.63
CA GLY A 105 -15.95 -28.25 -16.33
C GLY A 105 -15.14 -29.55 -16.41
N ALA A 106 -15.75 -30.58 -16.99
CA ALA A 106 -15.16 -31.93 -17.13
C ALA A 106 -13.80 -31.97 -17.86
N TYR A 107 -13.47 -30.94 -18.64
CA TYR A 107 -12.22 -30.84 -19.42
C TYR A 107 -11.21 -29.84 -18.82
N GLY A 108 -11.40 -29.43 -17.56
CA GLY A 108 -10.52 -28.48 -16.87
C GLY A 108 -10.70 -27.00 -17.27
N LEU A 109 -11.52 -26.70 -18.29
CA LEU A 109 -11.86 -25.34 -18.70
C LEU A 109 -12.94 -24.72 -17.82
N PHE A 110 -12.86 -23.41 -17.59
CA PHE A 110 -13.90 -22.66 -16.89
C PHE A 110 -15.19 -22.61 -17.72
N LYS A 111 -16.31 -22.86 -17.05
CA LYS A 111 -17.67 -22.73 -17.60
C LYS A 111 -18.43 -21.73 -16.74
N ALA A 112 -18.99 -20.70 -17.38
CA ALA A 112 -19.90 -19.77 -16.73
C ALA A 112 -21.19 -20.49 -16.33
N VAL A 113 -21.63 -20.25 -15.09
CA VAL A 113 -22.82 -20.89 -14.49
C VAL A 113 -23.69 -19.85 -13.78
N SER A 114 -24.86 -20.27 -13.31
CA SER A 114 -25.69 -19.40 -12.46
C SER A 114 -25.08 -19.27 -11.07
N TRP A 115 -25.44 -18.20 -10.35
CA TRP A 115 -25.05 -18.03 -8.94
C TRP A 115 -25.53 -19.19 -8.07
N CYS A 116 -26.73 -19.72 -8.32
CA CYS A 116 -27.27 -20.86 -7.57
C CYS A 116 -26.37 -22.09 -7.72
N ASP A 117 -25.94 -22.39 -8.94
CA ASP A 117 -25.09 -23.55 -9.22
C ASP A 117 -23.69 -23.35 -8.62
N ALA A 118 -23.10 -22.17 -8.76
CA ALA A 118 -21.79 -21.85 -8.20
C ALA A 118 -21.77 -21.97 -6.66
N LEU A 119 -22.80 -21.44 -6.00
CA LEU A 119 -22.90 -21.48 -4.54
C LEU A 119 -23.29 -22.85 -4.00
N ALA A 120 -23.94 -23.72 -4.80
CA ALA A 120 -24.28 -25.08 -4.40
C ALA A 120 -23.04 -25.99 -4.30
N VAL A 121 -22.04 -25.80 -5.15
CA VAL A 121 -20.81 -26.61 -5.17
C VAL A 121 -19.95 -26.41 -3.92
N ILE A 122 -19.91 -25.18 -3.38
CA ILE A 122 -19.06 -24.83 -2.23
C ILE A 122 -19.37 -25.68 -0.98
N PRO A 123 -20.61 -25.73 -0.46
CA PRO A 123 -20.93 -26.54 0.71
C PRO A 123 -20.75 -28.04 0.47
N GLU A 124 -21.04 -28.54 -0.75
CA GLU A 124 -20.85 -29.96 -1.10
C GLU A 124 -19.39 -30.39 -0.94
N VAL A 125 -18.45 -29.54 -1.39
CA VAL A 125 -17.00 -29.79 -1.21
C VAL A 125 -16.59 -29.57 0.24
N MET A 126 -17.05 -28.48 0.88
CA MET A 126 -16.67 -28.16 2.26
C MET A 126 -17.10 -29.24 3.27
N HIS A 127 -18.25 -29.88 3.08
CA HIS A 127 -18.72 -30.96 3.97
C HIS A 127 -17.87 -32.24 3.90
N GLN A 128 -17.11 -32.45 2.82
CA GLN A 128 -16.24 -33.62 2.64
C GLN A 128 -14.85 -33.41 3.25
N MET A 129 -14.52 -32.18 3.64
CA MET A 129 -13.19 -31.79 4.12
C MET A 129 -13.16 -31.69 5.65
N LYS A 130 -11.99 -31.91 6.24
CA LYS A 130 -11.80 -31.68 7.68
C LYS A 130 -11.71 -30.19 7.97
N PRO A 131 -12.19 -29.70 9.13
CA PRO A 131 -12.09 -28.29 9.50
C PRO A 131 -10.65 -27.74 9.49
N GLU A 132 -9.66 -28.58 9.73
CA GLU A 132 -8.23 -28.24 9.77
C GLU A 132 -7.62 -28.06 8.37
N GLU A 133 -8.23 -28.64 7.34
CA GLU A 133 -7.77 -28.59 5.94
C GLU A 133 -8.36 -27.39 5.16
N ILE A 134 -9.19 -26.59 5.83
CA ILE A 134 -9.87 -25.42 5.28
C ILE A 134 -9.08 -24.16 5.63
N VAL A 135 -8.61 -23.46 4.61
CA VAL A 135 -7.95 -22.16 4.75
C VAL A 135 -8.69 -21.08 3.98
N ARG A 136 -8.73 -19.89 4.59
CA ARG A 136 -9.30 -18.69 3.97
C ARG A 136 -8.20 -17.64 3.90
N VAL A 137 -8.00 -17.05 2.74
CA VAL A 137 -7.00 -16.03 2.50
C VAL A 137 -7.70 -14.76 2.05
N ALA A 138 -7.64 -13.72 2.87
CA ALA A 138 -8.16 -12.42 2.50
C ALA A 138 -7.14 -11.69 1.62
N GLY A 139 -7.61 -11.16 0.49
CA GLY A 139 -6.79 -10.38 -0.42
C GLY A 139 -6.41 -9.01 0.14
N LYS A 140 -5.38 -8.41 -0.45
CA LYS A 140 -4.83 -7.11 -0.03
C LYS A 140 -5.86 -5.96 -0.10
N LEU A 141 -6.87 -6.11 -0.95
CA LEU A 141 -7.91 -5.12 -1.23
C LEU A 141 -9.26 -5.47 -0.59
N PHE A 142 -9.34 -6.56 0.18
CA PHE A 142 -10.59 -6.98 0.81
C PHE A 142 -11.09 -5.95 1.83
N ASP A 143 -12.40 -5.72 1.83
CA ASP A 143 -13.02 -4.72 2.69
C ASP A 143 -13.46 -5.35 4.02
N ALA A 144 -12.90 -4.85 5.11
CA ALA A 144 -13.40 -5.08 6.47
C ALA A 144 -13.80 -3.76 7.17
N LYS A 145 -13.95 -2.67 6.40
CA LYS A 145 -13.84 -1.24 6.76
C LYS A 145 -12.39 -0.79 6.98
N SER A 146 -11.95 0.07 6.06
CA SER A 146 -10.83 1.04 6.19
C SER A 146 -9.52 0.63 5.55
N MET A 147 -9.01 1.58 4.76
CA MET A 147 -7.83 1.47 3.90
C MET A 147 -6.51 1.85 4.61
N MET A 148 -5.41 1.40 4.00
CA MET A 148 -3.98 1.84 4.08
C MET A 148 -3.04 0.96 4.93
N ALA A 149 -1.76 0.81 4.62
CA ALA A 149 -0.82 1.50 3.68
C ALA A 149 0.41 0.59 3.46
N LEU A 150 1.33 0.81 2.47
CA LEU A 150 2.59 0.06 2.20
C LEU A 150 3.95 0.78 2.57
N LYS A 151 5.19 0.21 2.47
CA LYS A 151 6.55 0.87 2.58
C LYS A 151 6.63 2.37 2.20
N PRO A 152 7.45 3.19 2.89
CA PRO A 152 7.41 4.65 2.78
C PRO A 152 7.49 5.24 1.35
N ARG A 153 8.47 4.86 0.51
CA ARG A 153 8.67 5.50 -0.81
C ARG A 153 7.75 4.94 -1.92
N VAL A 154 7.64 3.61 -2.01
CA VAL A 154 6.96 2.91 -3.13
C VAL A 154 5.47 2.71 -2.86
N GLU A 155 5.04 2.88 -1.62
CA GLU A 155 4.04 1.97 -1.10
C GLU A 155 3.14 2.73 -0.05
N SER A 156 3.66 3.73 0.69
CA SER A 156 2.95 4.79 1.47
C SER A 156 3.40 6.18 1.03
N THR A 157 3.16 6.51 -0.24
CA THR A 157 3.63 7.76 -0.83
C THR A 157 3.21 9.01 -0.05
N MET A 158 2.05 8.96 0.63
CA MET A 158 1.54 10.06 1.48
C MET A 158 2.34 10.23 2.77
N VAL A 159 2.71 9.14 3.45
CA VAL A 159 3.56 9.20 4.65
C VAL A 159 4.92 9.80 4.29
N ASN A 160 5.51 9.38 3.18
CA ASN A 160 6.77 9.95 2.69
C ASN A 160 6.64 11.43 2.27
N ALA A 161 5.48 11.84 1.73
CA ALA A 161 5.20 13.25 1.45
C ALA A 161 5.19 14.08 2.75
N ARG A 162 4.58 13.57 3.82
CA ARG A 162 4.57 14.22 5.15
C ARG A 162 5.95 14.27 5.77
N ILE A 163 6.71 13.16 5.73
CA ILE A 163 8.10 13.13 6.18
C ILE A 163 8.91 14.21 5.47
N ARG A 164 8.82 14.28 4.14
CA ARG A 164 9.51 15.31 3.34
C ARG A 164 9.08 16.73 3.72
N LYS A 165 7.78 16.96 3.91
CA LYS A 165 7.24 18.26 4.33
C LYS A 165 7.80 18.67 5.68
N THR A 166 7.82 17.76 6.65
CA THR A 166 8.39 17.99 7.99
C THR A 166 9.89 18.26 7.91
N ILE A 167 10.65 17.47 7.15
CA ILE A 167 12.10 17.72 6.96
C ILE A 167 12.33 19.11 6.40
N HIS A 168 11.56 19.53 5.39
CA HIS A 168 11.74 20.85 4.81
C HIS A 168 11.36 21.99 5.78
N ALA A 169 10.33 21.78 6.60
CA ALA A 169 9.85 22.79 7.55
C ALA A 169 10.72 22.89 8.82
N THR A 170 11.25 21.77 9.32
CA THR A 170 11.92 21.70 10.64
C THR A 170 13.39 21.29 10.56
N ASN A 171 13.92 21.02 9.36
CA ASN A 171 15.26 20.48 9.13
C ASN A 171 15.55 19.19 9.92
N ALA A 172 14.53 18.31 10.04
CA ALA A 172 14.64 17.05 10.76
C ALA A 172 15.68 16.12 10.10
N LYS A 173 16.48 15.43 10.92
CA LYS A 173 17.43 14.41 10.46
C LYS A 173 16.71 13.07 10.32
N VAL A 174 16.99 12.36 9.23
CA VAL A 174 16.40 11.03 8.96
C VAL A 174 17.51 10.02 8.72
N GLY A 175 17.43 8.93 9.47
CA GLY A 175 18.28 7.76 9.31
C GLY A 175 17.47 6.59 8.75
N TYR A 176 18.09 5.80 7.89
CA TYR A 176 17.45 4.65 7.25
C TYR A 176 18.29 3.39 7.38
N ILE A 177 17.64 2.32 7.85
CA ILE A 177 18.20 0.98 7.93
C ILE A 177 17.43 0.10 6.95
N GLY A 178 18.11 -0.42 5.94
CA GLY A 178 17.51 -1.25 4.90
C GLY A 178 18.29 -1.24 3.59
N PRO A 179 17.77 -1.93 2.55
CA PRO A 179 18.41 -1.97 1.24
C PRO A 179 18.57 -0.56 0.66
N PRO A 180 19.69 -0.27 -0.02
CA PRO A 180 19.96 1.05 -0.56
C PRO A 180 18.80 1.50 -1.45
N THR A 181 18.27 2.68 -1.14
CA THR A 181 17.06 3.23 -1.76
C THR A 181 17.24 4.73 -1.86
N ASP A 182 16.93 5.35 -3.01
CA ASP A 182 16.98 6.82 -3.06
C ASP A 182 15.81 7.41 -2.27
N PHE A 183 15.99 8.59 -1.73
CA PHE A 183 14.92 9.35 -1.08
C PHE A 183 14.79 10.71 -1.74
N ASN A 184 13.59 11.30 -1.66
CA ASN A 184 13.33 12.64 -2.21
C ASN A 184 13.77 13.77 -1.24
N TYR A 185 14.58 13.42 -0.24
CA TYR A 185 15.11 14.26 0.82
C TYR A 185 16.43 13.64 1.32
N ASN A 186 17.22 14.43 2.05
CA ASN A 186 18.47 13.96 2.62
C ASN A 186 18.18 12.89 3.67
N CYS A 187 18.69 11.69 3.44
CA CYS A 187 18.53 10.54 4.31
C CYS A 187 19.91 9.92 4.53
N GLU A 188 20.29 9.75 5.79
CA GLU A 188 21.53 9.08 6.17
C GLU A 188 21.28 7.56 6.11
N HIS A 189 21.96 6.86 5.21
CA HIS A 189 21.94 5.40 5.19
C HIS A 189 22.81 4.89 6.34
N LEU A 190 22.18 4.27 7.33
CA LEU A 190 22.86 3.78 8.54
C LEU A 190 23.39 2.36 8.34
N GLY A 191 22.73 1.57 7.49
CA GLY A 191 23.12 0.20 7.19
C GLY A 191 21.98 -0.59 6.55
N THR A 192 22.25 -1.84 6.18
CA THR A 192 21.29 -2.66 5.41
C THR A 192 20.60 -3.74 6.24
N GLY A 193 21.24 -4.16 7.32
CA GLY A 193 20.88 -5.37 8.05
C GLY A 193 20.48 -5.13 9.50
N ARG A 194 20.08 -6.23 10.15
CA ARG A 194 19.73 -6.27 11.56
C ARG A 194 20.90 -5.87 12.48
N GLN A 195 22.14 -6.15 12.07
CA GLN A 195 23.34 -5.86 12.86
C GLN A 195 23.42 -4.37 13.22
N THR A 196 23.17 -3.49 12.25
CA THR A 196 23.12 -2.04 12.47
C THR A 196 22.06 -1.64 13.49
N LEU A 197 20.88 -2.29 13.49
CA LEU A 197 19.83 -2.04 14.48
C LEU A 197 20.32 -2.42 15.88
N VAL A 198 21.00 -3.56 16.03
CA VAL A 198 21.58 -3.99 17.30
C VAL A 198 22.67 -3.03 17.76
N GLU A 199 23.55 -2.57 16.87
CA GLU A 199 24.61 -1.59 17.17
C GLU A 199 24.05 -0.26 17.68
N ILE A 200 22.95 0.21 17.10
CA ILE A 200 22.24 1.41 17.54
C ILE A 200 21.68 1.21 18.95
N VAL A 201 21.03 0.08 19.21
CA VAL A 201 20.46 -0.23 20.54
C VAL A 201 21.51 -0.41 21.62
N LEU A 202 22.70 -0.90 21.27
CA LEU A 202 23.85 -0.98 22.16
C LEU A 202 24.51 0.40 22.39
N GLY A 203 24.13 1.43 21.63
CA GLY A 203 24.68 2.78 21.74
C GLY A 203 26.04 2.95 21.08
N HIS A 204 26.51 1.97 20.30
CA HIS A 204 27.80 2.02 19.61
C HIS A 204 27.72 2.83 18.30
N HIS A 205 26.51 3.12 17.82
CA HIS A 205 26.29 3.84 16.58
C HIS A 205 26.08 5.34 16.82
N PHE A 206 26.69 6.20 15.99
CA PHE A 206 26.63 7.66 16.14
C PHE A 206 25.18 8.20 16.15
N PHE A 207 24.29 7.58 15.36
CA PHE A 207 22.88 7.98 15.23
C PHE A 207 22.06 7.81 16.52
N PHE A 208 22.52 6.99 17.47
CA PHE A 208 21.84 6.83 18.77
C PHE A 208 21.83 8.14 19.56
N SER A 209 22.95 8.88 19.55
CA SER A 209 23.06 10.20 20.21
C SER A 209 22.11 11.23 19.60
N THR A 210 21.92 11.19 18.27
CA THR A 210 20.97 12.06 17.56
C THR A 210 19.53 11.82 18.01
N ILE A 211 19.16 10.57 18.26
CA ILE A 211 17.81 10.19 18.71
C ILE A 211 17.58 10.60 20.16
N LEU A 212 18.55 10.36 21.05
CA LEU A 212 18.44 10.77 22.46
C LEU A 212 18.28 12.29 22.62
N ASN A 213 18.96 13.07 21.78
CA ASN A 213 18.87 14.53 21.80
C ASN A 213 17.62 15.06 21.09
N ALA A 214 16.87 14.21 20.37
CA ALA A 214 15.66 14.64 19.68
C ALA A 214 14.52 14.81 20.69
N LYS A 215 13.84 15.96 20.62
CA LYS A 215 12.65 16.22 21.47
C LYS A 215 11.52 15.24 21.16
N ASN A 216 11.26 14.98 19.88
CA ASN A 216 10.14 14.14 19.41
C ASN A 216 10.66 13.12 18.37
N PRO A 217 11.37 12.06 18.80
CA PRO A 217 11.89 11.05 17.89
C PRO A 217 10.74 10.21 17.32
N ILE A 218 10.87 9.77 16.06
CA ILE A 218 9.93 8.87 15.40
C ILE A 218 10.70 7.65 14.88
N ILE A 219 10.15 6.47 15.12
CA ILE A 219 10.61 5.22 14.51
C ILE A 219 9.46 4.61 13.74
N GLY A 220 9.75 4.27 12.48
CA GLY A 220 8.80 3.67 11.55
C GLY A 220 9.42 2.47 10.84
N GLY A 221 8.70 1.37 10.72
CA GLY A 221 9.15 0.19 9.98
C GLY A 221 8.00 -0.65 9.42
N GLY A 222 8.24 -1.35 8.30
CA GLY A 222 7.28 -2.22 7.64
C GLY A 222 7.85 -3.59 7.34
N ILE A 223 8.18 -4.34 8.40
CA ILE A 223 8.93 -5.61 8.32
C ILE A 223 8.12 -6.75 8.95
N LEU A 224 6.88 -6.94 8.48
CA LEU A 224 5.96 -7.95 9.05
C LEU A 224 6.08 -9.32 8.39
N GLU A 225 6.62 -9.39 7.17
CA GLU A 225 6.65 -10.60 6.34
C GLU A 225 7.92 -11.46 6.56
N ARG A 226 8.91 -10.95 7.30
CA ARG A 226 10.15 -11.69 7.53
C ARG A 226 9.97 -12.77 8.59
N LEU A 227 10.72 -13.86 8.43
CA LEU A 227 10.76 -14.97 9.41
C LEU A 227 11.31 -14.53 10.77
N ASP A 228 12.24 -13.57 10.79
CA ASP A 228 12.90 -13.08 12.00
C ASP A 228 12.20 -11.88 12.66
N LYS A 229 10.94 -11.60 12.28
CA LYS A 229 10.17 -10.41 12.73
C LYS A 229 10.14 -10.26 14.26
N ASP A 230 9.92 -11.34 15.01
CA ASP A 230 9.69 -11.26 16.46
C ASP A 230 10.93 -10.73 17.18
N ALA A 231 12.11 -11.20 16.79
CA ALA A 231 13.36 -10.71 17.34
C ALA A 231 13.71 -9.28 16.83
N ILE A 232 13.17 -8.84 15.69
CA ILE A 232 13.34 -7.45 15.22
C ILE A 232 12.48 -6.56 16.12
N PHE A 233 11.21 -6.92 16.33
CA PHE A 233 10.32 -6.20 17.23
C PHE A 233 10.88 -6.15 18.65
N THR A 234 11.39 -7.26 19.18
CA THR A 234 12.06 -7.27 20.50
C THR A 234 13.21 -6.26 20.56
N THR A 235 14.03 -6.18 19.51
CA THR A 235 15.14 -5.22 19.44
C THR A 235 14.61 -3.78 19.33
N VAL A 236 13.54 -3.55 18.58
CA VAL A 236 12.90 -2.24 18.45
C VAL A 236 12.23 -1.82 19.76
N ASP A 237 11.63 -2.73 20.52
CA ASP A 237 11.04 -2.44 21.82
C ASP A 237 12.10 -1.95 22.79
N THR A 238 13.23 -2.67 22.88
CA THR A 238 14.38 -2.21 23.68
C THR A 238 14.94 -0.87 23.21
N PHE A 239 14.83 -0.58 21.92
CA PHE A 239 15.25 0.70 21.35
C PHE A 239 14.31 1.85 21.75
N VAL A 240 13.00 1.58 21.70
CA VAL A 240 11.94 2.51 22.08
C VAL A 240 12.05 2.88 23.55
N GLU A 241 12.30 1.89 24.41
CA GLU A 241 12.54 2.09 25.84
C GLU A 241 13.79 2.94 26.09
N LYS A 242 14.95 2.56 25.53
CA LYS A 242 16.20 3.30 25.72
C LYS A 242 16.18 4.71 25.12
N GLY A 243 15.47 4.90 24.01
CA GLY A 243 15.37 6.16 23.29
C GLY A 243 14.30 7.11 23.83
N ASN A 244 13.53 6.72 24.85
CA ASN A 244 12.39 7.47 25.38
C ASN A 244 11.41 7.94 24.28
N ILE A 245 11.11 7.02 23.36
CA ILE A 245 10.39 7.30 22.11
C ILE A 245 8.87 7.26 22.32
N VAL A 246 8.43 6.44 23.28
CA VAL A 246 7.04 6.36 23.72
C VAL A 246 6.95 6.88 25.14
N ARG A 247 6.17 7.94 25.31
CA ARG A 247 5.93 8.65 26.56
C ARG A 247 4.49 9.16 26.60
N LEU A 248 4.05 9.68 27.74
CA LEU A 248 2.65 10.09 27.94
C LEU A 248 2.18 11.18 26.97
N ASP A 249 3.07 12.10 26.57
CA ASP A 249 2.79 13.22 25.66
C ASP A 249 3.15 12.92 24.19
N TRP A 250 3.80 11.80 23.91
CA TRP A 250 4.33 11.49 22.58
C TRP A 250 4.46 9.99 22.34
N ASN A 251 3.85 9.51 21.25
CA ASN A 251 4.03 8.16 20.76
C ASN A 251 4.77 8.20 19.41
N GLY A 252 6.09 8.07 19.46
CA GLY A 252 6.95 8.07 18.28
C GLY A 252 7.05 6.72 17.58
N PHE A 253 6.54 5.63 18.16
CA PHE A 253 6.65 4.30 17.60
C PHE A 253 5.50 4.01 16.64
N ASN A 254 5.84 3.73 15.39
CA ASN A 254 4.87 3.49 14.33
C ASN A 254 5.25 2.26 13.51
N VAL A 255 4.27 1.43 13.18
CA VAL A 255 4.44 0.32 12.23
C VAL A 255 3.68 0.69 10.97
N LEU A 256 4.41 0.74 9.85
CA LEU A 256 3.80 0.93 8.55
C LEU A 256 3.40 -0.43 8.03
N LEU A 257 2.11 -0.61 7.81
CA LEU A 257 1.60 -1.83 7.19
C LEU A 257 2.04 -1.90 5.74
N LEU A 258 1.65 -2.98 5.08
CA LEU A 258 1.64 -3.09 3.63
C LEU A 258 0.22 -2.97 3.07
N ASN A 259 -0.62 -3.93 3.39
CA ASN A 259 -1.81 -4.08 2.61
C ASN A 259 -2.96 -3.24 3.18
N VAL A 260 -3.84 -2.79 2.29
CA VAL A 260 -4.97 -1.93 2.65
C VAL A 260 -5.88 -2.65 3.65
N ALA A 261 -6.16 -3.93 3.39
CA ALA A 261 -6.95 -4.79 4.26
C ALA A 261 -6.23 -5.19 5.57
N GLN A 262 -4.92 -4.94 5.68
CA GLN A 262 -4.09 -5.55 6.73
C GLN A 262 -4.39 -4.96 8.12
N ALA A 263 -4.68 -3.67 8.21
CA ALA A 263 -5.03 -3.02 9.48
C ALA A 263 -6.32 -3.64 10.04
N ALA A 264 -7.38 -3.64 9.22
CA ALA A 264 -8.66 -4.20 9.59
C ALA A 264 -8.58 -5.72 9.85
N ALA A 265 -7.76 -6.45 9.09
CA ALA A 265 -7.50 -7.85 9.34
C ALA A 265 -6.90 -8.08 10.73
N PHE A 266 -5.91 -7.28 11.14
CA PHE A 266 -5.35 -7.38 12.49
C PHE A 266 -6.33 -6.95 13.58
N ASP A 267 -7.14 -5.92 13.35
CA ASP A 267 -8.19 -5.50 14.29
C ASP A 267 -9.24 -6.60 14.52
N LEU A 268 -9.55 -7.38 13.47
CA LEU A 268 -10.43 -8.53 13.53
C LEU A 268 -9.75 -9.81 14.05
N GLY A 269 -8.46 -9.76 14.38
CA GLY A 269 -7.70 -10.92 14.84
C GLY A 269 -7.40 -11.95 13.74
N LEU A 270 -7.48 -11.56 12.47
CA LEU A 270 -7.11 -12.40 11.33
C LEU A 270 -5.59 -12.47 11.21
N VAL A 271 -4.99 -13.46 11.86
CA VAL A 271 -3.55 -13.71 11.86
C VAL A 271 -3.26 -15.11 11.38
N LEU A 272 -2.26 -15.24 10.50
CA LEU A 272 -1.74 -16.53 10.08
C LEU A 272 -1.04 -17.20 11.28
N LYS A 273 -1.57 -18.34 11.75
CA LYS A 273 -1.03 -19.06 12.91
C LYS A 273 0.30 -19.77 12.62
N SER A 274 0.51 -20.24 11.39
CA SER A 274 1.77 -20.86 10.96
C SER A 274 1.94 -20.75 9.44
N SER A 275 3.19 -20.67 8.97
CA SER A 275 3.51 -20.67 7.53
C SER A 275 3.10 -21.96 6.83
N ASN A 276 3.11 -23.08 7.57
CA ASN A 276 2.84 -24.42 7.04
C ASN A 276 1.35 -24.71 6.91
N SER A 277 0.48 -23.79 7.35
CA SER A 277 -0.96 -24.01 7.30
C SER A 277 -1.52 -24.06 5.88
N ILE A 278 -0.74 -23.72 4.85
CA ILE A 278 -1.19 -23.65 3.45
C ILE A 278 -0.86 -24.95 2.69
N GLU A 279 0.26 -25.62 3.01
CA GLU A 279 0.77 -26.77 2.24
C GLU A 279 -0.09 -28.03 2.41
N PHE A 280 -0.76 -28.21 3.55
CA PHE A 280 -1.62 -29.37 3.84
C PHE A 280 -3.11 -29.10 3.59
N THR A 281 -3.43 -28.03 2.86
CA THR A 281 -4.82 -27.60 2.67
C THR A 281 -5.45 -28.24 1.45
N LYS A 282 -6.69 -28.68 1.63
CA LYS A 282 -7.51 -29.25 0.56
C LYS A 282 -8.63 -28.32 0.11
N PHE A 283 -8.97 -27.33 0.92
CA PHE A 283 -9.94 -26.31 0.54
C PHE A 283 -9.37 -24.93 0.83
N VAL A 284 -9.28 -24.10 -0.21
CA VAL A 284 -8.74 -22.75 -0.11
C VAL A 284 -9.75 -21.75 -0.64
N TYR A 285 -10.18 -20.84 0.23
CA TYR A 285 -11.07 -19.75 -0.11
C TYR A 285 -10.28 -18.44 -0.20
N LEU A 286 -9.94 -18.03 -1.41
CA LEU A 286 -9.29 -16.76 -1.70
C LEU A 286 -10.37 -15.68 -1.81
N ILE A 287 -10.21 -14.59 -1.09
CA ILE A 287 -11.12 -13.44 -1.16
C ILE A 287 -10.38 -12.32 -1.88
N GLY A 288 -10.32 -12.39 -3.21
CA GLY A 288 -9.56 -11.43 -4.03
C GLY A 288 -8.06 -11.41 -3.73
N ALA A 289 -7.49 -12.57 -3.39
CA ALA A 289 -6.09 -12.72 -3.02
C ALA A 289 -5.24 -13.16 -4.23
N ASP A 290 -4.62 -12.19 -4.92
CA ASP A 290 -3.85 -12.45 -6.15
C ASP A 290 -2.37 -12.76 -5.90
N ASP A 291 -1.80 -12.26 -4.79
CA ASP A 291 -0.36 -12.36 -4.52
C ASP A 291 0.06 -13.69 -3.88
N LEU A 292 -0.88 -14.62 -3.70
CA LEU A 292 -0.58 -15.91 -3.10
C LEU A 292 0.15 -16.80 -4.13
N SER A 293 1.27 -17.39 -3.73
CA SER A 293 1.98 -18.37 -4.56
C SER A 293 1.17 -19.67 -4.59
N LEU A 294 0.51 -19.92 -5.72
CA LEU A 294 -0.26 -21.16 -5.95
C LEU A 294 0.63 -22.41 -5.96
N ASP A 295 1.94 -22.26 -6.21
CA ASP A 295 2.93 -23.35 -6.19
C ASP A 295 3.03 -24.05 -4.81
N LYS A 296 2.57 -23.40 -3.75
CA LYS A 296 2.58 -23.94 -2.38
C LYS A 296 1.34 -24.73 -2.02
N LEU A 297 0.34 -24.76 -2.91
CA LEU A 297 -0.88 -25.50 -2.70
C LEU A 297 -0.72 -26.95 -3.14
N SER A 298 -1.42 -27.84 -2.45
CA SER A 298 -1.50 -29.23 -2.90
C SER A 298 -2.24 -29.31 -4.24
N ASN A 299 -1.81 -30.19 -5.14
CA ASN A 299 -2.42 -30.36 -6.47
C ASN A 299 -3.89 -30.83 -6.40
N ASP A 300 -4.31 -31.39 -5.27
CA ASP A 300 -5.70 -31.81 -5.01
C ASP A 300 -6.53 -30.73 -4.26
N ALA A 301 -5.97 -29.55 -4.02
CA ALA A 301 -6.67 -28.48 -3.33
C ALA A 301 -7.79 -27.89 -4.21
N PHE A 302 -8.99 -27.83 -3.64
CA PHE A 302 -10.11 -27.12 -4.22
C PHE A 302 -10.01 -25.62 -3.89
N VAL A 303 -9.72 -24.81 -4.90
CA VAL A 303 -9.53 -23.35 -4.76
C VAL A 303 -10.78 -22.62 -5.25
N VAL A 304 -11.33 -21.77 -4.40
CA VAL A 304 -12.39 -20.82 -4.73
C VAL A 304 -11.80 -19.42 -4.65
N TYR A 305 -11.97 -18.62 -5.70
CA TYR A 305 -11.48 -17.25 -5.81
C TYR A 305 -12.64 -16.25 -5.87
#